data_AF-A0A1H4NUI4-F1
#
_entry.id   AF-A0A1H4NUI4-F1
#
_cell.length_a   1.000
_cell.length_b   1.000
_cell.length_c   1.000
_cell.angle_alpha   90.00
_cell.angle_beta   90.00
_cell.angle_gamma   90.00
#
_symmetry.space_group_name_H-M   'P 1'
#
loop_
_entity.id
_entity.type
_entity.pdbx_description
1 polymer ?
#
loop_
_entity_poly.entity_id
_entity_poly.type
_entity_poly.pdbx_seq_one_letter_code
_entity_poly.pdbx_strand_id
1 'polypeptide(L)'
;MASPGQAAALNATADWCKWVATVQSGAIAVIGGIAAKGDHLNRTFRQCSGAALIFFALSVITAGFILSSIPNAHEHIGKGQHVELRETYLWRANLGSFAAYTACLGIFACLGIASFCGGVICQLFTR
;
A
#
# COMPACT_ATOMS: atom_id res chain seq x y z
N MET A 1 12.69 2.57 25.84
CA MET A 1 12.59 1.20 25.32
C MET A 1 11.13 0.97 25.02
N ALA A 2 10.80 0.73 23.75
CA ALA A 2 9.45 0.33 23.36
C ALA A 2 9.02 -0.88 24.16
N SER A 3 7.74 -0.91 24.56
CA SER A 3 7.22 -2.13 25.17
C SER A 3 7.35 -3.27 24.15
N PRO A 4 7.58 -4.52 24.59
CA PRO A 4 7.68 -5.66 23.68
C PRO A 4 6.51 -5.75 22.68
N GLY A 5 5.30 -5.37 23.12
CA GLY A 5 4.11 -5.32 22.27
C GLY A 5 4.14 -4.24 21.18
N GLN A 6 4.72 -3.07 21.46
CA GLN A 6 4.85 -1.99 20.47
C GLN A 6 5.86 -2.36 19.38
N ALA A 7 6.99 -2.96 19.75
CA ALA A 7 7.99 -3.43 18.79
C ALA A 7 7.43 -4.56 17.90
N ALA A 8 6.67 -5.50 18.50
CA ALA A 8 6.02 -6.57 17.74
C ALA A 8 4.98 -6.04 16.74
N ALA A 9 4.15 -5.07 17.15
CA ALA A 9 3.16 -4.46 16.28
C ALA A 9 3.80 -3.73 15.09
N LEU A 10 4.88 -2.99 15.33
CA LEU A 10 5.58 -2.25 14.28
C LEU A 10 6.23 -3.19 13.25
N ASN A 11 6.84 -4.30 13.72
CA ASN A 11 7.38 -5.34 12.84
C ASN A 11 6.28 -6.01 12.01
N ALA A 12 5.14 -6.34 12.61
CA ALA A 12 4.00 -6.91 11.89
C ALA A 12 3.48 -5.96 10.80
N THR A 13 3.44 -4.63 11.07
CA THR A 13 3.08 -3.65 10.04
C THR A 13 4.13 -3.55 8.93
N ALA A 14 5.42 -3.62 9.26
CA ALA A 14 6.50 -3.63 8.27
C ALA A 14 6.38 -4.84 7.33
N ASP A 15 6.18 -6.03 7.88
CA ASP A 15 6.05 -7.26 7.11
C ASP A 15 4.79 -7.25 6.25
N TRP A 16 3.67 -6.74 6.78
CA TRP A 16 2.46 -6.50 5.99
C TRP A 16 2.71 -5.56 4.80
N CYS A 17 3.37 -4.42 5.01
CA CYS A 17 3.65 -3.46 3.94
C CYS A 17 4.55 -4.06 2.85
N LYS A 18 5.59 -4.82 3.24
CA LYS A 18 6.45 -5.53 2.28
C LYS A 18 5.67 -6.58 1.48
N TRP A 19 4.81 -7.34 2.16
CA TRP A 19 3.97 -8.34 1.51
C TRP A 19 3.02 -7.69 0.50
N VAL A 20 2.30 -6.63 0.89
CA VAL A 20 1.42 -5.88 -0.01
C VAL A 20 2.21 -5.33 -1.20
N ALA A 21 3.32 -4.64 -0.97
CA ALA A 21 4.13 -4.08 -2.05
C ALA A 21 4.56 -5.16 -3.05
N THR A 22 5.00 -6.33 -2.58
CA THR A 22 5.41 -7.46 -3.43
C THR A 22 4.26 -7.98 -4.28
N VAL A 23 3.10 -8.23 -3.66
CA VAL A 23 1.91 -8.73 -4.36
C VAL A 23 1.42 -7.73 -5.42
N GLN A 24 1.36 -6.45 -5.06
CA GLN A 24 0.88 -5.41 -5.97
C GLN A 24 1.86 -5.17 -7.14
N SER A 25 3.17 -5.20 -6.89
CA SER A 25 4.18 -5.17 -7.97
C SER A 25 4.07 -6.38 -8.89
N GLY A 26 3.79 -7.57 -8.35
CA GLY A 26 3.50 -8.75 -9.16
C GLY A 26 2.27 -8.57 -10.05
N ALA A 27 1.19 -8.01 -9.51
CA ALA A 27 -0.03 -7.72 -10.29
C ALA A 27 0.22 -6.70 -11.41
N ILE A 28 0.99 -5.64 -11.14
CA ILE A 28 1.43 -4.67 -12.15
C ILE A 28 2.22 -5.37 -13.28
N ALA A 29 3.15 -6.25 -12.92
CA ALA A 29 3.94 -7.00 -13.89
C ALA A 29 3.07 -7.92 -14.76
N VAL A 30 2.07 -8.58 -14.17
CA VAL A 30 1.09 -9.40 -14.91
C VAL A 30 0.29 -8.56 -15.89
N ILE A 31 -0.24 -7.40 -15.45
CA ILE A 31 -0.98 -6.49 -16.33
C ILE A 31 -0.08 -6.02 -17.48
N GLY A 32 1.16 -5.63 -17.18
CA GLY A 32 2.15 -5.22 -18.19
C GLY A 32 2.46 -6.32 -19.19
N GLY A 33 2.63 -7.56 -18.72
CA GLY A 33 2.86 -8.72 -19.58
C GLY A 33 1.67 -9.06 -20.47
N ILE A 34 0.44 -8.91 -19.99
CA ILE A 34 -0.78 -9.10 -20.80
C ILE A 34 -0.91 -7.98 -21.84
N ALA A 35 -0.65 -6.73 -21.46
CA ALA A 35 -0.70 -5.58 -22.37
C ALA A 35 0.35 -5.68 -23.48
N ALA A 36 1.55 -6.17 -23.17
CA ALA A 36 2.64 -6.35 -24.12
C ALA A 36 2.35 -7.39 -25.22
N LYS A 37 1.45 -8.35 -24.95
CA LYS A 37 1.05 -9.38 -25.94
C LYS A 37 0.13 -8.86 -27.05
N GLY A 38 -0.33 -7.62 -26.98
CA GLY A 38 -0.89 -6.87 -28.12
C GLY A 38 -2.28 -7.28 -28.65
N ASP A 39 -2.69 -8.53 -28.49
CA ASP A 39 -3.87 -9.06 -29.20
C ASP A 39 -5.19 -8.86 -28.44
N HIS A 40 -6.18 -8.29 -29.15
CA HIS A 40 -7.61 -8.26 -28.84
C HIS A 40 -8.02 -8.05 -27.37
N LEU A 41 -7.37 -7.10 -26.67
CA LEU A 41 -7.85 -6.67 -25.36
C LEU A 41 -9.09 -5.80 -25.52
N ASN A 42 -10.19 -6.20 -24.88
CA ASN A 42 -11.43 -5.44 -24.88
C ASN A 42 -11.19 -4.05 -24.26
N ARG A 43 -11.88 -3.02 -24.77
CA ARG A 43 -11.84 -1.66 -24.24
C ARG A 43 -12.11 -1.63 -22.73
N THR A 44 -13.07 -2.44 -22.27
CA THR A 44 -13.40 -2.57 -20.84
C THR A 44 -12.23 -3.14 -20.04
N PHE A 45 -11.57 -4.20 -20.53
CA PHE A 45 -10.39 -4.76 -19.88
C PHE A 45 -9.26 -3.72 -19.79
N ARG A 46 -9.02 -2.94 -20.85
CA ARG A 46 -8.01 -1.87 -20.85
C ARG A 46 -8.32 -0.78 -19.81
N GLN A 47 -9.57 -0.34 -19.73
CA GLN A 47 -9.99 0.69 -18.76
C GLN A 47 -9.88 0.19 -17.32
N CYS A 48 -10.40 -1.01 -17.04
CA CYS A 48 -10.31 -1.63 -15.72
C CYS A 48 -8.84 -1.92 -15.32
N SER A 49 -8.02 -2.43 -16.24
CA SER A 49 -6.59 -2.67 -15.97
C SER A 49 -5.82 -1.37 -15.76
N GLY A 50 -6.16 -0.30 -16.50
CA GLY A 50 -5.58 1.02 -16.29
C GLY A 50 -5.92 1.60 -14.91
N ALA A 51 -7.17 1.49 -14.47
CA ALA A 51 -7.58 1.89 -13.13
C ALA A 51 -6.90 1.04 -12.05
N ALA A 52 -6.81 -0.27 -12.24
CA ALA A 52 -6.11 -1.18 -11.34
C ALA A 52 -4.63 -0.81 -11.18
N LEU A 53 -3.93 -0.47 -12.28
CA LEU A 53 -2.54 -0.02 -12.23
C LEU A 53 -2.35 1.22 -11.37
N ILE A 54 -3.26 2.20 -11.47
CA ILE A 54 -3.21 3.42 -10.66
C ILE A 54 -3.34 3.06 -9.17
N PHE A 55 -4.32 2.23 -8.81
CA PHE A 55 -4.52 1.82 -7.43
C PHE A 55 -3.36 0.98 -6.88
N PHE A 56 -2.81 0.07 -7.68
CA PHE A 56 -1.64 -0.72 -7.29
C PHE A 56 -0.41 0.15 -7.09
N ALA A 57 -0.16 1.12 -7.98
CA ALA A 57 0.94 2.06 -7.84
C ALA A 57 0.78 2.91 -6.56
N LEU A 58 -0.41 3.45 -6.30
CA LEU A 58 -0.70 4.20 -5.07
C LEU A 58 -0.52 3.33 -3.81
N SER A 59 -0.92 2.06 -3.87
CA SER A 59 -0.72 1.10 -2.78
C SER A 59 0.77 0.88 -2.49
N VAL A 60 1.59 0.66 -3.54
CA VAL A 60 3.05 0.48 -3.40
C VAL A 60 3.72 1.74 -2.85
N ILE A 61 3.36 2.93 -3.34
CA ILE A 61 3.88 4.21 -2.82
C ILE A 61 3.51 4.39 -1.35
N THR A 62 2.27 4.08 -0.98
CA THR A 62 1.81 4.18 0.41
C THR A 62 2.56 3.20 1.31
N ALA A 63 2.78 1.96 0.87
CA ALA A 63 3.57 0.97 1.61
C ALA A 63 5.02 1.45 1.80
N GLY A 64 5.63 2.03 0.77
CA GLY A 64 6.97 2.63 0.85
C GLY A 64 7.04 3.77 1.85
N PHE A 65 6.03 4.64 1.89
CA PHE A 65 5.95 5.75 2.84
C PHE A 65 5.76 5.29 4.29
N ILE A 66 4.95 4.23 4.51
CA ILE A 66 4.81 3.61 5.82
C ILE A 66 6.15 3.02 6.26
N LEU A 67 6.82 2.26 5.38
CA LEU A 67 8.10 1.62 5.66
C LEU A 67 9.22 2.63 5.97
N SER A 68 9.26 3.78 5.29
CA SER A 68 10.25 4.83 5.56
C SER A 68 9.99 5.58 6.86
N SER A 69 8.76 5.54 7.38
CA SER A 69 8.37 6.19 8.64
C SER A 69 8.63 5.33 9.89
N ILE A 70 8.85 4.02 9.72
CA ILE A 70 9.08 3.06 10.81
C ILE A 70 10.38 3.32 11.60
N PRO A 71 11.54 3.63 10.98
CA PRO A 71 12.77 3.95 11.71
C PRO A 71 12.60 5.15 12.65
N ASN A 72 11.91 6.21 12.19
CA ASN A 72 11.61 7.40 13.00
C ASN A 72 10.72 7.05 14.21
N ALA A 73 9.84 6.06 14.07
CA ALA A 73 9.02 5.56 15.17
C ALA A 73 9.81 4.71 16.17
N HIS A 74 10.87 4.01 15.76
CA HIS A 74 11.77 3.27 16.67
C HIS A 74 12.63 4.21 17.52
N GLU A 75 13.12 5.31 16.93
CA GLU A 75 14.05 6.23 17.57
C GLU A 75 13.39 7.05 18.71
N HIS A 76 12.09 7.36 18.57
CA HIS A 76 11.33 8.18 19.52
C HIS A 76 10.75 7.44 20.72
N ILE A 77 10.97 6.12 20.84
CA ILE A 77 10.53 5.34 22.02
C ILE A 77 11.68 5.23 23.06
N GLY A 78 12.51 6.28 23.13
CA GLY A 78 13.57 6.49 24.12
C GLY A 78 12.99 6.96 25.47
N LYS A 79 13.54 6.46 26.57
CA LYS A 79 13.06 6.77 27.93
C LYS A 79 13.36 8.25 28.27
N GLY A 80 12.30 9.06 28.44
CA GLY A 80 12.34 10.22 29.33
C GLY A 80 12.87 11.56 28.79
N GLN A 81 12.69 11.91 27.51
CA GLN A 81 12.99 13.28 27.05
C GLN A 81 11.75 14.04 26.55
N HIS A 82 11.56 15.23 27.13
CA HIS A 82 10.68 16.29 26.66
C HIS A 82 11.19 16.78 25.30
N VAL A 83 10.54 16.34 24.21
CA VAL A 83 10.65 16.97 22.89
C VAL A 83 9.45 17.90 22.73
N GLU A 84 9.43 18.95 23.55
CA GLU A 84 8.35 19.92 23.53
C GLU A 84 8.38 20.71 22.22
N LEU A 85 7.25 20.66 21.50
CA LEU A 85 6.74 21.58 20.49
C LEU A 85 6.94 21.28 18.99
N ARG A 86 7.98 20.58 18.50
CA ARG A 86 8.07 20.26 17.05
C ARG A 86 7.59 18.85 16.68
N GLU A 87 7.84 17.89 17.57
CA GLU A 87 7.55 16.47 17.34
C GLU A 87 6.16 16.08 17.79
N THR A 88 5.56 16.79 18.75
CA THR A 88 4.22 16.50 19.25
C THR A 88 3.13 16.84 18.22
N TYR A 89 3.36 17.83 17.36
CA TYR A 89 2.48 18.15 16.24
C TYR A 89 2.61 17.13 15.12
N LEU A 90 3.83 16.66 14.85
CA LEU A 90 4.08 15.57 13.91
C LEU A 90 3.52 14.25 14.44
N TRP A 91 3.57 13.93 15.73
CA TRP A 91 3.09 12.65 16.28
C TRP A 91 1.58 12.58 16.53
N ARG A 92 0.92 13.65 17.00
CA ARG A 92 -0.55 13.68 17.04
C ARG A 92 -1.15 13.69 15.63
N ALA A 93 -0.48 14.35 14.69
CA ALA A 93 -0.81 14.19 13.28
C ALA A 93 -0.46 12.77 12.79
N ASN A 94 0.69 12.19 13.15
CA ASN A 94 1.20 10.93 12.60
C ASN A 94 0.53 9.67 13.16
N LEU A 95 -0.03 9.64 14.37
CA LEU A 95 -0.79 8.45 14.80
C LEU A 95 -2.12 8.35 14.05
N GLY A 96 -2.83 9.47 13.91
CA GLY A 96 -4.02 9.57 13.04
C GLY A 96 -3.66 9.34 11.58
N SER A 97 -2.53 9.88 11.12
CA SER A 97 -2.06 9.72 9.74
C SER A 97 -1.55 8.30 9.48
N PHE A 98 -0.92 7.61 10.43
CA PHE A 98 -0.44 6.23 10.26
C PHE A 98 -1.60 5.24 10.14
N ALA A 99 -2.62 5.40 10.99
CA ALA A 99 -3.87 4.66 10.86
C ALA A 99 -4.55 4.98 9.51
N ALA A 100 -4.59 6.25 9.11
CA ALA A 100 -5.13 6.67 7.82
C ALA A 100 -4.33 6.10 6.63
N TYR A 101 -3.00 6.12 6.67
CA TYR A 101 -2.13 5.55 5.64
C TYR A 101 -2.28 4.04 5.55
N THR A 102 -2.41 3.35 6.68
CA THR A 102 -2.67 1.91 6.72
C THR A 102 -4.06 1.58 6.15
N ALA A 103 -5.07 2.40 6.45
CA ALA A 103 -6.39 2.28 5.86
C ALA A 103 -6.37 2.57 4.35
N CYS A 104 -5.68 3.63 3.90
CA CYS A 104 -5.48 3.97 2.50
C CYS A 104 -4.76 2.84 1.75
N LEU A 105 -3.72 2.23 2.35
CA LEU A 105 -3.02 1.08 1.79
C LEU A 105 -4.00 -0.06 1.50
N GLY A 106 -4.85 -0.40 2.47
CA GLY A 106 -5.87 -1.43 2.33
C GLY A 106 -6.92 -1.08 1.27
N ILE A 107 -7.43 0.15 1.27
CA ILE A 107 -8.42 0.63 0.29
C ILE A 107 -7.86 0.57 -1.13
N PHE A 108 -6.66 1.09 -1.36
CA PHE A 108 -6.04 1.07 -2.69
C PHE A 108 -5.72 -0.36 -3.14
N ALA A 109 -5.25 -1.22 -2.24
CA ALA A 109 -5.04 -2.63 -2.55
C ALA A 109 -6.34 -3.32 -2.98
N CYS A 110 -7.43 -3.15 -2.21
CA CYS A 110 -8.72 -3.77 -2.49
C CYS A 110 -9.36 -3.22 -3.78
N LEU A 111 -9.33 -1.90 -3.99
CA LEU A 111 -9.87 -1.28 -5.21
C LEU A 111 -9.10 -1.72 -6.46
N GLY A 112 -7.77 -1.82 -6.37
CA GLY A 112 -6.96 -2.34 -7.46
C GLY A 112 -7.30 -3.79 -7.80
N ILE A 113 -7.44 -4.66 -6.79
CA ILE A 113 -7.81 -6.07 -6.98
C ILE A 113 -9.21 -6.18 -7.60
N ALA A 114 -10.19 -5.45 -7.05
CA ALA A 114 -11.56 -5.47 -7.56
C ALA A 114 -11.64 -4.98 -9.01
N SER A 115 -10.91 -3.92 -9.34
CA SER A 115 -10.85 -3.37 -10.69
C SER A 115 -10.18 -4.35 -11.66
N PHE A 116 -9.08 -4.99 -11.27
CA PHE A 116 -8.41 -5.99 -12.08
C PHE A 116 -9.29 -7.23 -12.31
N CYS A 117 -9.90 -7.77 -11.26
CA CYS A 117 -10.82 -8.91 -11.37
C CYS A 117 -12.02 -8.57 -12.26
N GLY A 118 -12.62 -7.39 -12.12
CA GLY A 118 -13.70 -6.93 -12.99
C GLY A 118 -13.27 -6.88 -14.45
N GLY A 119 -12.07 -6.37 -14.73
CA GLY A 119 -11.49 -6.39 -16.07
C GLY A 119 -11.36 -7.80 -16.64
N VAL A 120 -10.74 -8.72 -15.89
CA VAL A 120 -10.56 -10.12 -16.28
C VAL A 120 -11.90 -10.81 -16.56
N ILE A 121 -12.88 -10.64 -15.67
CA ILE A 121 -14.23 -11.17 -15.83
C ILE A 121 -14.83 -10.65 -17.14
N CYS A 122 -14.83 -9.33 -17.37
CA CYS A 122 -15.35 -8.76 -18.60
C CYS A 122 -14.65 -9.33 -19.85
N GLN A 123 -13.33 -9.52 -19.81
CA GLN A 123 -12.57 -10.10 -20.93
C GLN A 123 -12.95 -11.56 -21.21
N LEU A 124 -13.29 -12.34 -20.17
CA LEU A 124 -13.73 -13.74 -20.33
C LEU A 124 -15.13 -13.85 -20.92
N PHE A 125 -16.06 -12.96 -20.54
CA PHE A 125 -17.45 -13.00 -21.00
C PHE A 125 -17.71 -12.26 -22.33
N THR A 126 -16.71 -11.57 -22.88
CA THR A 126 -16.80 -10.89 -24.19
C THR A 126 -15.96 -11.54 -25.29
N ARG A 127 -15.38 -12.71 -24.99
CA ARG A 127 -14.85 -13.64 -25.99
C ARG A 127 -15.93 -14.63 -26.41
#